data_AF-A0ABC9P5H6-F1
#
_entry.id   AF-A0ABC9P5H6-F1
#
_cell.length_a   1.000
_cell.length_b   1.000
_cell.length_c   1.000
_cell.angle_alpha   90.00
_cell.angle_beta   90.00
_cell.angle_gamma   90.00
#
_symmetry.space_group_name_H-M   'P 1'
#
loop_
_entity.id
_entity.type
_entity.pdbx_description
1 polymer ?
#
loop_
_entity_poly.entity_id
_entity_poly.type
_entity_poly.pdbx_seq_one_letter_code
_entity_poly.pdbx_strand_id
1 'polypeptide(L)'
;MDKELIKKNIKLMDATIEKMIHVMSSIHKLQLSVKELEDSNELTVSYVKRECTKLEERVKELRPSISRCVFMYREYVEEFETKLRDRIVTEKFFRIKRFYGKEVLAFKEFQEKYQNYIPKDIIDIKKQVRQKLEEVGYEIDGAFEGDFTSWVGVYARPKDKPTYLDPANAEEVVLQEKYSVNGFKQDFSEWFEFEIKDNVVYGI
;
A
#
# COMPACT_ATOMS: atom_id res chain seq x y z
N MET A 1 41.10 -8.83 25.36
CA MET A 1 39.81 -8.82 24.64
C MET A 1 39.89 -9.78 23.48
N ASP A 2 38.85 -10.59 23.28
CA ASP A 2 38.95 -11.82 22.50
C ASP A 2 38.99 -11.53 20.98
N LYS A 3 40.12 -11.83 20.33
CA LYS A 3 40.31 -11.70 18.87
C LYS A 3 39.21 -12.45 18.10
N GLU A 4 38.61 -13.48 18.69
CA GLU A 4 37.48 -14.22 18.13
C GLU A 4 36.18 -13.39 18.10
N LEU A 5 35.97 -12.46 19.02
CA LEU A 5 34.81 -11.57 19.02
C LEU A 5 34.84 -10.62 17.81
N ILE A 6 35.97 -9.96 17.57
CA ILE A 6 36.16 -9.05 16.42
C ILE A 6 35.96 -9.80 15.10
N LYS A 7 36.54 -11.00 14.99
CA LYS A 7 36.40 -11.86 13.80
C LYS A 7 34.95 -12.29 13.55
N LYS A 8 34.19 -12.61 14.60
CA LYS A 8 32.75 -12.90 14.48
C LYS A 8 31.96 -11.68 14.03
N ASN A 9 32.31 -10.49 14.51
CA ASN A 9 31.63 -9.25 14.12
C ASN A 9 31.91 -8.86 12.66
N ILE A 10 33.14 -9.04 12.17
CA ILE A 10 33.46 -8.83 10.75
C ILE A 10 32.63 -9.76 9.85
N LYS A 11 32.53 -11.05 10.20
CA LYS A 11 31.68 -11.99 9.46
C LYS A 11 30.20 -11.58 9.48
N LEU A 12 29.72 -11.08 10.62
CA LEU A 12 28.35 -10.56 10.73
C LEU A 12 28.15 -9.32 9.84
N MET A 13 29.12 -8.41 9.79
CA MET A 13 29.07 -7.23 8.91
C MET A 13 29.04 -7.63 7.44
N ASP A 14 29.90 -8.54 7.00
CA ASP A 14 29.90 -9.08 5.64
C ASP A 14 28.53 -9.69 5.28
N ALA A 15 27.99 -10.56 6.14
CA ALA A 15 26.67 -11.15 5.92
C ALA A 15 25.55 -10.09 5.88
N THR A 16 25.66 -9.04 6.71
CA THR A 16 24.68 -7.94 6.75
C THR A 16 24.78 -7.07 5.49
N ILE A 17 25.97 -6.86 4.94
CA ILE A 17 26.18 -6.17 3.65
C ILE A 17 25.43 -6.89 2.53
N GLU A 18 25.63 -8.21 2.40
CA GLU A 18 24.98 -8.99 1.34
C GLU A 18 23.45 -8.95 1.46
N LYS A 19 22.92 -9.02 2.69
CA LYS A 19 21.48 -8.87 2.94
C LYS A 19 20.96 -7.48 2.55
N MET A 20 21.68 -6.41 2.90
CA MET A 20 21.31 -5.04 2.50
C MET A 20 21.27 -4.91 0.97
N ILE A 21 22.28 -5.42 0.27
CA ILE A 21 22.34 -5.41 -1.21
C ILE A 21 21.15 -6.17 -1.80
N HIS A 22 20.84 -7.34 -1.26
CA HIS A 22 19.73 -8.14 -1.75
C HIS A 22 18.37 -7.46 -1.54
N VAL A 23 18.16 -6.79 -0.40
CA VAL A 23 16.93 -6.00 -0.16
C VAL A 23 16.84 -4.82 -1.12
N MET A 24 17.91 -4.04 -1.30
CA MET A 24 17.94 -2.93 -2.26
C MET A 24 17.61 -3.40 -3.69
N SER A 25 18.21 -4.51 -4.12
CA SER A 25 17.89 -5.11 -5.43
C SER A 25 16.43 -5.53 -5.54
N SER A 26 15.84 -6.05 -4.46
CA SER A 26 14.43 -6.48 -4.46
C SER A 26 13.47 -5.28 -4.50
N ILE A 27 13.79 -4.18 -3.82
CA ILE A 27 13.07 -2.90 -3.93
C ILE A 27 13.08 -2.41 -5.38
N HIS A 28 14.26 -2.37 -6.01
CA HIS A 28 14.37 -1.91 -7.40
C HIS A 28 13.57 -2.81 -8.38
N LYS A 29 13.65 -4.13 -8.20
CA LYS A 29 12.85 -5.08 -9.01
C LYS A 29 11.36 -4.85 -8.85
N LEU A 30 10.88 -4.64 -7.62
CA LEU A 30 9.46 -4.34 -7.40
C LEU A 30 9.03 -3.05 -8.13
N GLN A 31 9.83 -1.99 -8.02
CA GLN A 31 9.53 -0.72 -8.69
C GLN A 31 9.45 -0.88 -10.22
N LEU A 32 10.35 -1.66 -10.81
CA LEU A 32 10.30 -1.98 -12.24
C LEU A 32 9.04 -2.78 -12.60
N SER A 33 8.75 -3.87 -11.88
CA SER A 33 7.57 -4.69 -12.15
C SER A 33 6.26 -3.92 -11.96
N VAL A 34 6.18 -3.03 -10.96
CA VAL A 34 5.00 -2.18 -10.77
C VAL A 34 4.84 -1.20 -11.94
N LYS A 35 5.94 -0.61 -12.42
CA LYS A 35 5.89 0.26 -13.59
C LYS A 35 5.47 -0.49 -14.85
N GLU A 36 6.03 -1.67 -15.10
CA GLU A 36 5.67 -2.52 -16.24
C GLU A 36 4.19 -2.87 -16.23
N LEU A 37 3.66 -3.29 -15.07
CA LEU A 37 2.24 -3.60 -14.89
C LEU A 37 1.34 -2.36 -15.00
N GLU A 38 1.82 -1.19 -14.56
CA GLU A 38 1.10 0.08 -14.71
C GLU A 38 1.01 0.48 -16.19
N ASP A 39 2.11 0.34 -16.93
CA ASP A 39 2.22 0.61 -18.36
C ASP A 39 1.39 -0.39 -19.19
N SER A 40 1.30 -1.67 -18.79
CA SER A 40 0.43 -2.69 -19.41
C SER A 40 -1.03 -2.64 -18.96
N ASN A 41 -1.37 -1.80 -17.99
CA ASN A 41 -2.70 -1.71 -17.38
C ASN A 41 -3.17 -2.98 -16.65
N GLU A 42 -2.23 -3.76 -16.12
CA GLU A 42 -2.45 -5.01 -15.38
C GLU A 42 -2.12 -4.86 -13.88
N LEU A 43 -1.72 -3.66 -13.44
CA LEU A 43 -1.39 -3.40 -12.05
C LEU A 43 -2.62 -3.46 -11.15
N THR A 44 -2.59 -4.37 -10.17
CA THR A 44 -3.65 -4.50 -9.16
C THR A 44 -3.19 -4.03 -7.79
N VAL A 45 -4.12 -3.51 -6.97
CA VAL A 45 -3.84 -3.12 -5.58
C VAL A 45 -3.32 -4.30 -4.77
N SER A 46 -3.90 -5.48 -4.97
CA SER A 46 -3.53 -6.71 -4.28
C SER A 46 -2.08 -7.12 -4.56
N TYR A 47 -1.61 -6.98 -5.80
CA TYR A 47 -0.22 -7.20 -6.16
C TYR A 47 0.71 -6.25 -5.39
N VAL A 48 0.45 -4.95 -5.46
CA VAL A 48 1.30 -3.93 -4.81
C VAL A 48 1.34 -4.16 -3.30
N LYS A 49 0.18 -4.33 -2.65
CA LYS A 49 0.11 -4.58 -1.21
C LYS A 49 0.92 -5.81 -0.80
N ARG A 50 0.70 -6.94 -1.48
CA ARG A 50 1.37 -8.21 -1.17
C ARG A 50 2.89 -8.10 -1.29
N GLU A 51 3.40 -7.54 -2.39
CA GLU A 51 4.85 -7.45 -2.60
C GLU A 51 5.49 -6.41 -1.69
N CYS A 52 4.81 -5.29 -1.41
CA CYS A 52 5.27 -4.32 -0.42
C CYS A 52 5.37 -4.93 0.98
N THR A 53 4.36 -5.69 1.44
CA THR A 53 4.39 -6.36 2.75
C THR A 53 5.57 -7.31 2.88
N LYS A 54 5.82 -8.16 1.87
CA LYS A 54 6.98 -9.07 1.86
C LYS A 54 8.31 -8.33 2.00
N LEU A 55 8.48 -7.20 1.31
CA LEU A 55 9.70 -6.40 1.41
C LEU A 55 9.82 -5.67 2.74
N GLU A 56 8.72 -5.19 3.29
CA GLU A 56 8.69 -4.52 4.59
C GLU A 56 9.11 -5.48 5.72
N GLU A 57 8.65 -6.73 5.68
CA GLU A 57 9.09 -7.79 6.60
C GLU A 57 10.61 -7.99 6.52
N ARG A 58 11.16 -8.09 5.30
CA ARG A 58 12.61 -8.24 5.09
C ARG A 58 13.41 -7.03 5.59
N VAL A 59 12.91 -5.82 5.41
CA VAL A 59 13.51 -4.58 5.95
C VAL A 59 13.51 -4.61 7.48
N LYS A 60 12.40 -5.04 8.08
CA LYS A 60 12.23 -5.16 9.54
C LYS A 60 13.17 -6.20 10.14
N GLU A 61 13.29 -7.38 9.52
CA GLU A 61 14.17 -8.46 9.95
C GLU A 61 15.66 -8.08 9.90
N LEU A 62 16.05 -7.21 8.97
CA LEU A 62 17.44 -6.80 8.81
C LEU A 62 17.88 -5.75 9.85
N ARG A 63 16.94 -4.98 10.37
CA ARG A 63 17.20 -3.85 11.29
C ARG A 63 18.02 -4.24 12.53
N PRO A 64 17.74 -5.34 13.26
CA PRO A 64 18.55 -5.73 14.42
C PRO A 64 20.01 -6.02 14.07
N SER A 65 20.26 -6.66 12.91
CA SER A 65 21.62 -6.97 12.46
C SER A 65 22.41 -5.69 12.15
N ILE A 66 21.79 -4.73 11.47
CA ILE A 66 22.39 -3.42 11.20
C ILE A 66 22.71 -2.68 12.51
N SER A 67 21.75 -2.62 13.44
CA SER A 67 21.94 -1.97 14.74
C SER A 67 23.08 -2.60 15.53
N ARG A 68 23.16 -3.93 15.54
CA ARG A 68 24.25 -4.67 16.18
C ARG A 68 25.60 -4.34 15.57
N CYS A 69 25.73 -4.35 14.24
CA CYS A 69 26.97 -3.97 13.57
C CYS A 69 27.41 -2.54 13.89
N VAL A 70 26.47 -1.58 13.93
CA VAL A 70 26.77 -0.18 14.30
C VAL A 70 27.24 -0.07 15.75
N PHE A 71 26.56 -0.75 16.66
CA PHE A 71 26.93 -0.78 18.08
C PHE A 71 28.33 -1.37 18.25
N MET A 72 28.58 -2.56 17.69
CA MET A 72 29.90 -3.21 17.81
C MET A 72 31.02 -2.36 17.21
N TYR A 73 30.79 -1.68 16.09
CA TYR A 73 31.80 -0.77 15.54
C TYR A 73 32.14 0.38 16.49
N ARG A 74 31.14 0.98 17.14
CA ARG A 74 31.35 2.10 18.07
C ARG A 74 32.15 1.67 19.30
N GLU A 75 31.84 0.52 19.86
CA GLU A 75 32.51 0.01 21.07
C GLU A 75 33.96 -0.43 20.82
N TYR A 76 34.30 -0.82 19.58
CA TYR A 76 35.59 -1.45 19.25
C TYR A 76 36.29 -0.82 18.04
N VAL A 77 36.13 0.50 17.86
CA VAL A 77 36.62 1.20 16.67
C VAL A 77 38.14 1.06 16.49
N GLU A 78 38.89 1.17 17.58
CA GLU A 78 40.36 1.07 17.55
C GLU A 78 40.81 -0.31 17.07
N GLU A 79 40.14 -1.38 17.48
CA GLU A 79 40.44 -2.74 17.07
C GLU A 79 40.14 -2.98 15.59
N PHE A 80 39.06 -2.41 15.06
CA PHE A 80 38.71 -2.53 13.64
C PHE A 80 39.68 -1.77 12.73
N GLU A 81 40.23 -0.64 13.19
CA GLU A 81 41.14 0.20 12.41
C GLU A 81 42.58 -0.32 12.38
N THR A 82 42.95 -1.24 13.27
CA THR A 82 44.31 -1.83 13.31
C THR A 82 44.64 -2.74 12.13
N LYS A 83 43.65 -3.38 11.52
CA LYS A 83 43.85 -4.33 10.41
C LYS A 83 43.20 -3.83 9.13
N LEU A 84 44.01 -3.70 8.08
CA LEU A 84 43.56 -3.21 6.77
C LEU A 84 42.31 -3.95 6.25
N ARG A 85 42.27 -5.28 6.35
CA ARG A 85 41.10 -6.07 5.90
C ARG A 85 39.83 -5.72 6.66
N ASP A 86 39.92 -5.61 7.98
CA ASP A 86 38.77 -5.38 8.85
C ASP A 86 38.24 -3.96 8.62
N ARG A 87 39.14 -2.98 8.44
CA ARG A 87 38.84 -1.62 8.00
C ARG A 87 38.10 -1.56 6.65
N ILE A 88 38.53 -2.34 5.65
CA ILE A 88 37.84 -2.39 4.34
C ILE A 88 36.38 -2.87 4.51
N VAL A 89 36.15 -3.88 5.35
CA VAL A 89 34.80 -4.40 5.60
C VAL A 89 33.94 -3.38 6.33
N THR A 90 34.46 -2.69 7.34
CA THR A 90 33.71 -1.66 8.08
C THR A 90 33.38 -0.46 7.19
N GLU A 91 34.34 0.03 6.40
CA GLU A 91 34.12 1.09 5.41
C GLU A 91 33.06 0.70 4.38
N LYS A 92 33.14 -0.53 3.84
CA LYS A 92 32.11 -1.09 2.94
C LYS A 92 30.75 -1.14 3.62
N PHE A 93 30.68 -1.60 4.88
CA PHE A 93 29.45 -1.68 5.65
C PHE A 93 28.77 -0.32 5.78
N PHE A 94 29.48 0.72 6.23
CA PHE A 94 28.88 2.05 6.42
C PHE A 94 28.49 2.71 5.10
N ARG A 95 29.28 2.50 4.05
CA ARG A 95 28.94 2.94 2.69
C ARG A 95 27.62 2.29 2.24
N ILE A 96 27.51 0.96 2.30
CA ILE A 96 26.30 0.25 1.88
C ILE A 96 25.10 0.60 2.78
N LYS A 97 25.29 0.72 4.09
CA LYS A 97 24.24 1.15 5.03
C LYS A 97 23.67 2.52 4.65
N ARG A 98 24.51 3.45 4.18
CA ARG A 98 24.06 4.77 3.71
C ARG A 98 23.16 4.66 2.49
N PHE A 99 23.55 3.86 1.50
CA PHE A 99 22.71 3.60 0.32
C PHE A 99 21.41 2.88 0.70
N TYR A 100 21.51 1.82 1.50
CA TYR A 100 20.36 1.10 2.02
C TYR A 100 19.35 2.01 2.72
N GLY A 101 19.82 2.94 3.55
CA GLY A 101 18.94 3.92 4.22
C GLY A 101 18.18 4.81 3.24
N LYS A 102 18.80 5.21 2.12
CA LYS A 102 18.15 5.97 1.06
C LYS A 102 17.13 5.13 0.30
N GLU A 103 17.49 3.90 -0.07
CA GLU A 103 16.58 2.97 -0.76
C GLU A 103 15.35 2.61 0.08
N VAL A 104 15.53 2.39 1.39
CA VAL A 104 14.39 2.13 2.28
C VAL A 104 13.49 3.36 2.43
N LEU A 105 14.05 4.57 2.40
CA LEU A 105 13.24 5.80 2.40
C LEU A 105 12.44 5.94 1.09
N ALA A 106 13.11 5.77 -0.05
CA ALA A 106 12.47 5.79 -1.36
C ALA A 106 11.40 4.70 -1.50
N PHE A 107 11.61 3.53 -0.88
CA PHE A 107 10.61 2.47 -0.82
C PHE A 107 9.36 2.89 -0.03
N LYS A 108 9.50 3.63 1.07
CA LYS A 108 8.34 4.16 1.81
C LYS A 108 7.57 5.19 1.00
N GLU A 109 8.27 6.11 0.36
CA GLU A 109 7.64 7.10 -0.55
C GLU A 109 6.91 6.40 -1.70
N PHE A 110 7.49 5.32 -2.23
CA PHE A 110 6.83 4.45 -3.20
C PHE A 110 5.56 3.80 -2.62
N GLN A 111 5.60 3.24 -1.40
CA GLN A 111 4.41 2.66 -0.75
C GLN A 111 3.30 3.70 -0.59
N GLU A 112 3.63 4.91 -0.16
CA GLU A 112 2.68 6.02 0.00
C GLU A 112 2.03 6.40 -1.34
N LYS A 113 2.81 6.48 -2.43
CA LYS A 113 2.29 6.75 -3.79
C LYS A 113 1.20 5.76 -4.19
N TYR A 114 1.36 4.47 -3.84
CA TYR A 114 0.43 3.42 -4.22
C TYR A 114 -0.57 3.03 -3.12
N GLN A 115 -0.55 3.70 -1.97
CA GLN A 115 -1.49 3.45 -0.87
C GLN A 115 -2.95 3.67 -1.30
N ASN A 116 -3.16 4.65 -2.18
CA ASN A 116 -4.46 5.01 -2.74
C ASN A 116 -4.52 4.74 -4.26
N TYR A 117 -3.68 3.85 -4.77
CA TYR A 117 -3.74 3.50 -6.18
C TYR A 117 -5.10 2.88 -6.50
N ILE A 118 -5.80 3.47 -7.46
CA ILE A 118 -7.05 2.98 -8.02
C ILE A 118 -6.70 2.44 -9.41
N PRO A 119 -6.65 1.11 -9.61
CA PRO A 119 -6.51 0.49 -10.92
C PRO A 119 -7.49 1.11 -11.94
N LYS A 120 -7.06 1.26 -13.20
CA LYS A 120 -7.85 2.00 -14.21
C LYS A 120 -9.23 1.37 -14.46
N ASP A 121 -9.30 0.05 -14.40
CA ASP A 121 -10.51 -0.77 -14.49
C ASP A 121 -11.53 -0.46 -13.39
N ILE A 122 -11.13 0.04 -12.21
CA ILE A 122 -12.09 0.47 -11.17
C ILE A 122 -12.99 1.60 -11.67
N ILE A 123 -12.47 2.50 -12.50
CA ILE A 123 -13.28 3.59 -13.07
C ILE A 123 -14.39 3.01 -13.95
N ASP A 124 -14.06 2.01 -14.76
CA ASP A 124 -15.00 1.32 -15.64
C ASP A 124 -16.00 0.47 -14.84
N ILE A 125 -15.55 -0.25 -13.81
CA ILE A 125 -16.41 -1.00 -12.88
C ILE A 125 -17.42 -0.07 -12.20
N LYS A 126 -16.96 1.05 -11.63
CA LYS A 126 -17.85 2.04 -10.99
C LYS A 126 -18.85 2.64 -11.98
N LYS A 127 -18.45 2.80 -13.24
CA LYS A 127 -19.35 3.27 -14.31
C LYS A 127 -20.41 2.21 -14.65
N GLN A 128 -20.02 0.94 -14.78
CA GLN A 128 -20.95 -0.17 -15.02
C GLN A 128 -21.97 -0.30 -13.87
N VAL A 129 -21.52 -0.23 -12.61
CA VAL A 129 -22.42 -0.25 -11.44
C VAL A 129 -23.42 0.92 -11.49
N ARG A 130 -22.96 2.15 -11.77
CA ARG A 130 -23.86 3.31 -11.90
C ARG A 130 -24.92 3.09 -12.97
N GLN A 131 -24.52 2.59 -14.14
CA GLN A 131 -25.45 2.32 -15.24
C GLN A 131 -26.52 1.29 -14.84
N LYS A 132 -26.12 0.20 -14.18
CA LYS A 132 -27.04 -0.83 -13.70
C LYS A 132 -28.06 -0.29 -12.69
N LEU A 133 -27.59 0.47 -11.70
CA LEU A 133 -28.46 1.11 -10.71
C LEU A 133 -29.42 2.11 -11.36
N GLU A 134 -28.93 2.92 -12.31
CA GLU A 134 -29.76 3.86 -13.06
C GLU A 134 -30.85 3.16 -13.88
N GLU A 135 -30.54 2.00 -14.48
CA GLU A 135 -31.51 1.17 -15.23
C GLU A 135 -32.66 0.66 -14.35
N VAL A 136 -32.40 0.41 -13.05
CA VAL A 136 -33.42 0.00 -12.07
C VAL A 136 -33.97 1.15 -11.24
N GLY A 137 -33.62 2.40 -11.55
CA GLY A 137 -34.19 3.60 -10.92
C GLY A 137 -33.56 4.02 -9.59
N TYR A 138 -32.33 3.57 -9.32
CA TYR A 138 -31.55 3.94 -8.13
C TYR A 138 -30.43 4.93 -8.47
N GLU A 139 -30.03 5.73 -7.48
CA GLU A 139 -28.84 6.57 -7.54
C GLU A 139 -27.95 6.36 -6.31
N ILE A 140 -26.64 6.51 -6.49
CA ILE A 140 -25.65 6.24 -5.44
C ILE A 140 -25.78 7.26 -4.30
N ASP A 141 -25.82 6.75 -3.07
CA ASP A 141 -25.96 7.55 -1.84
C ASP A 141 -24.81 7.28 -0.85
N GLY A 142 -23.67 6.76 -1.33
CA GLY A 142 -22.55 6.39 -0.49
C GLY A 142 -21.23 6.15 -1.23
N ALA A 143 -20.23 5.68 -0.48
CA ALA A 143 -18.95 5.28 -1.04
C ALA A 143 -19.03 3.86 -1.61
N PHE A 144 -18.27 3.62 -2.68
CA PHE A 144 -18.03 2.25 -3.16
C PHE A 144 -17.10 1.53 -2.19
N GLU A 145 -17.45 0.29 -1.87
CA GLU A 145 -16.61 -0.64 -1.12
C GLU A 145 -16.40 -1.93 -1.93
N GLY A 146 -15.38 -2.70 -1.58
CA GLY A 146 -15.04 -3.92 -2.30
C GLY A 146 -13.55 -4.06 -2.59
N ASP A 147 -13.18 -5.24 -3.10
CA ASP A 147 -11.84 -5.50 -3.61
C ASP A 147 -11.68 -5.09 -5.08
N PHE A 148 -12.78 -4.78 -5.77
CA PHE A 148 -12.86 -4.41 -7.19
C PHE A 148 -12.25 -5.43 -8.15
N THR A 149 -12.12 -6.68 -7.71
CA THR A 149 -11.59 -7.81 -8.49
C THR A 149 -12.57 -8.97 -8.55
N SER A 150 -13.21 -9.29 -7.43
CA SER A 150 -14.22 -10.33 -7.30
C SER A 150 -15.59 -9.76 -6.95
N TRP A 151 -15.63 -8.62 -6.26
CA TRP A 151 -16.88 -7.94 -5.94
C TRP A 151 -16.70 -6.43 -5.72
N VAL A 152 -17.82 -5.71 -5.87
CA VAL A 152 -17.96 -4.29 -5.53
C VAL A 152 -19.36 -4.08 -4.95
N GLY A 153 -19.49 -3.24 -3.93
CA GLY A 153 -20.77 -2.86 -3.39
C GLY A 153 -20.87 -1.36 -3.10
N VAL A 154 -22.10 -0.87 -2.98
CA VAL A 154 -22.39 0.55 -2.76
C VAL A 154 -23.79 0.71 -2.16
N TYR A 155 -23.95 1.71 -1.31
CA TYR A 155 -25.29 2.17 -0.89
C TYR A 155 -25.92 3.02 -1.99
N ALA A 156 -27.15 2.71 -2.35
CA ALA A 156 -27.94 3.46 -3.31
C ALA A 156 -29.38 3.61 -2.84
N ARG A 157 -30.05 4.67 -3.27
CA ARG A 157 -31.44 4.96 -2.94
C ARG A 157 -32.28 5.12 -4.21
N PRO A 158 -33.61 4.94 -4.15
CA PRO A 158 -34.47 5.23 -5.28
C PRO A 158 -34.34 6.71 -5.68
N LYS A 159 -34.31 6.98 -7.00
CA LYS A 159 -34.06 8.32 -7.56
C LYS A 159 -35.13 9.36 -7.20
N ASP A 160 -36.33 8.92 -6.83
CA ASP A 160 -37.45 9.76 -6.40
C ASP A 160 -37.50 10.00 -4.87
N LYS A 161 -36.53 9.45 -4.12
CA LYS A 161 -36.39 9.59 -2.67
C LYS A 161 -35.22 10.49 -2.33
N PRO A 162 -35.28 11.28 -1.24
CA PRO A 162 -34.18 12.15 -0.85
C PRO A 162 -33.02 11.36 -0.25
N THR A 163 -31.81 11.94 -0.27
CA THR A 163 -30.70 11.43 0.54
C THR A 163 -31.00 11.56 2.03
N TYR A 164 -30.41 10.68 2.86
CA TYR A 164 -30.36 10.89 4.31
C TYR A 164 -29.31 11.92 4.71
N LEU A 165 -28.32 12.17 3.84
CA LEU A 165 -27.22 13.10 4.06
C LEU A 165 -27.70 14.55 4.08
N ASP A 166 -26.75 15.47 4.19
CA ASP A 166 -27.06 16.89 4.05
C ASP A 166 -27.52 17.17 2.61
N PRO A 167 -28.68 17.84 2.43
CA PRO A 167 -29.22 18.09 1.11
C PRO A 167 -28.27 19.00 0.32
N ALA A 168 -27.98 18.64 -0.91
CA ALA A 168 -27.07 19.39 -1.77
C ALA A 168 -27.69 20.68 -2.30
N ASN A 169 -29.02 20.77 -2.32
CA ASN A 169 -29.77 21.91 -2.86
C ASN A 169 -31.16 22.07 -2.21
N ALA A 170 -31.84 23.17 -2.52
CA ALA A 170 -33.16 23.49 -1.95
C ALA A 170 -34.26 22.51 -2.38
N GLU A 171 -34.18 21.91 -3.57
CA GLU A 171 -35.16 20.90 -4.01
C GLU A 171 -35.07 19.65 -3.15
N GLU A 172 -33.85 19.24 -2.80
CA GLU A 172 -33.60 18.10 -1.92
C GLU A 172 -34.01 18.37 -0.48
N VAL A 173 -33.90 19.61 0.02
CA VAL A 173 -34.47 20.01 1.32
C VAL A 173 -35.98 19.78 1.34
N VAL A 174 -36.69 20.27 0.32
CA VAL A 174 -38.15 20.10 0.20
C VAL A 174 -38.52 18.62 0.10
N LEU A 175 -37.73 17.83 -0.63
CA LEU A 175 -37.93 16.40 -0.75
C LEU A 175 -37.71 15.68 0.59
N GLN A 176 -36.65 16.02 1.34
CA GLN A 176 -36.39 15.49 2.68
C GLN A 176 -37.55 15.79 3.64
N GLU A 177 -38.05 17.03 3.67
CA GLU A 177 -39.17 17.43 4.51
C GLU A 177 -40.44 16.64 4.16
N LYS A 178 -40.75 16.49 2.86
CA LYS A 178 -41.92 15.75 2.37
C LYS A 178 -41.96 14.30 2.87
N TYR A 179 -40.80 13.64 2.91
CA TYR A 179 -40.69 12.25 3.34
C TYR A 179 -40.36 12.09 4.83
N SER A 180 -40.17 13.18 5.56
CA SER A 180 -39.87 13.13 7.00
C SER A 180 -41.03 12.55 7.81
N VAL A 181 -40.69 11.80 8.86
CA VAL A 181 -41.68 11.23 9.80
C VAL A 181 -41.38 11.79 11.18
N ASN A 182 -42.34 12.49 11.79
CA ASN A 182 -42.17 13.15 13.09
C ASN A 182 -40.95 14.09 13.17
N GLY A 183 -40.61 14.75 12.06
CA GLY A 183 -39.45 15.65 11.97
C GLY A 183 -38.11 14.95 11.80
N PHE A 184 -38.08 13.62 11.65
CA PHE A 184 -36.86 12.86 11.37
C PHE A 184 -36.71 12.57 9.87
N LYS A 185 -35.52 12.84 9.34
CA LYS A 185 -35.10 12.38 8.00
C LYS A 185 -35.20 10.85 7.93
N GLN A 186 -35.62 10.34 6.79
CA GLN A 186 -35.71 8.90 6.55
C GLN A 186 -34.52 8.46 5.72
N ASP A 187 -33.99 7.29 6.03
CA ASP A 187 -32.95 6.64 5.22
C ASP A 187 -33.61 5.67 4.24
N PHE A 188 -33.45 5.95 2.96
CA PHE A 188 -33.96 5.13 1.86
C PHE A 188 -32.83 4.35 1.16
N SER A 189 -31.62 4.40 1.70
CA SER A 189 -30.48 3.73 1.13
C SER A 189 -30.50 2.24 1.41
N GLU A 190 -30.24 1.48 0.36
CA GLU A 190 -30.13 0.04 0.37
C GLU A 190 -28.73 -0.36 -0.10
N TRP A 191 -28.23 -1.48 0.42
CA TRP A 191 -26.93 -2.02 0.02
C TRP A 191 -27.07 -2.84 -1.25
N PHE A 192 -26.28 -2.51 -2.28
CA PHE A 192 -26.16 -3.28 -3.51
C PHE A 192 -24.77 -3.88 -3.60
N GLU A 193 -24.70 -5.17 -3.90
CA GLU A 193 -23.46 -5.91 -4.11
C GLU A 193 -23.46 -6.56 -5.49
N PHE A 194 -22.32 -6.43 -6.17
CA PHE A 194 -22.13 -6.90 -7.53
C PHE A 194 -20.92 -7.84 -7.60
N GLU A 195 -21.06 -8.91 -8.37
CA GLU A 195 -19.96 -9.79 -8.70
C GLU A 195 -19.16 -9.22 -9.88
N ILE A 196 -17.84 -9.37 -9.84
CA ILE A 196 -16.95 -8.96 -10.94
C ILE A 196 -16.33 -10.23 -11.53
N LYS A 197 -16.49 -10.42 -12.84
CA LYS A 197 -15.76 -11.45 -13.61
C LYS A 197 -15.21 -10.82 -14.87
N ASP A 198 -13.90 -10.99 -15.12
CA ASP A 198 -13.20 -10.47 -16.29
C ASP A 198 -13.50 -8.97 -16.55
N ASN A 199 -13.49 -8.15 -15.48
CA ASN A 199 -13.82 -6.72 -15.49
C ASN A 199 -15.25 -6.36 -15.93
N VAL A 200 -16.14 -7.34 -15.99
CA VAL A 200 -17.57 -7.16 -16.22
C VAL A 200 -18.31 -7.27 -14.90
N VAL A 201 -19.18 -6.31 -14.63
CA VAL A 201 -20.02 -6.26 -13.43
C VAL A 201 -21.30 -7.06 -13.68
N TYR A 202 -21.60 -7.98 -12.77
CA TYR A 202 -22.82 -8.79 -12.73
C TYR A 202 -23.61 -8.48 -11.46
N GLY A 203 -24.93 -8.41 -11.57
CA GLY A 203 -25.81 -7.86 -10.53
C GLY A 203 -26.69 -6.74 -11.08
N ILE A 204 -27.29 -5.96 -10.17
CA ILE A 204 -28.42 -5.05 -10.39
C ILE A 204 -28.25 -3.76 -9.60
#